data_AF-A0A9Q0YMD0-F1
#
_entry.id   AF-A0A9Q0YMD0-F1
#
_cell.length_a   1.000
_cell.length_b   1.000
_cell.length_c   1.000
_cell.angle_alpha   90.00
_cell.angle_beta   90.00
_cell.angle_gamma   90.00
#
_symmetry.space_group_name_H-M   'P 1'
#
loop_
_entity.id
_entity.type
_entity.pdbx_description
1 polymer ?
#
loop_
_entity_poly.entity_id
_entity_poly.type
_entity_poly.pdbx_seq_one_letter_code
_entity_poly.pdbx_strand_id
1 'polypeptide(L)'
;MKCKLNSMESAERFSIHKISHSDYLVTKYTGLPSFQHFQWLVDQVRGHAVNMQYYRGKKSTGNKKYQLNNSDKPGKARTLSIEDEVFITLMKLRLNLIEDHIALRFNISRFCVSQILSTWLPFLAAELKPFIYWPTQQEILSYYPHCFKQYDGCVRCIIDCTEIRIQRPSLALTNNAVYSQYKSSPTLKVLIGITPGATISFIS
;
A
#
# COMPACT_ATOMS: atom_id res chain seq x y z
N MET A 1 -28.43 40.36 -5.62
CA MET A 1 -28.41 38.96 -5.17
C MET A 1 -27.23 38.79 -4.22
N LYS A 2 -27.43 38.96 -2.90
CA LYS A 2 -26.36 38.81 -1.91
C LYS A 2 -26.22 37.32 -1.61
N CYS A 3 -25.17 36.69 -2.12
CA CYS A 3 -24.82 35.32 -1.80
C CYS A 3 -24.46 35.29 -0.31
N LYS A 4 -25.35 34.76 0.52
CA LYS A 4 -25.06 34.50 1.93
C LYS A 4 -23.95 33.45 1.93
N LEU A 5 -22.76 33.84 2.39
CA LEU A 5 -21.74 32.91 2.87
C LEU A 5 -22.36 32.16 4.05
N ASN A 6 -23.01 31.03 3.75
CA ASN A 6 -23.35 30.07 4.76
C ASN A 6 -22.05 29.72 5.48
N SER A 7 -22.07 29.87 6.81
CA SER A 7 -21.10 29.35 7.74
C SER A 7 -20.49 28.05 7.21
N MET A 8 -19.16 27.98 7.14
CA MET A 8 -18.43 26.75 6.85
C MET A 8 -18.83 25.70 7.89
N GLU A 9 -19.88 24.92 7.61
CA GLU A 9 -20.07 23.62 8.24
C GLU A 9 -18.74 22.90 8.10
N SER A 10 -18.16 22.51 9.24
CA SER A 10 -16.92 21.75 9.27
C SER A 10 -17.06 20.55 8.33
N ALA A 11 -16.41 20.62 7.17
CA ALA A 11 -16.53 19.61 6.13
C ALA A 11 -16.28 18.24 6.76
N GLU A 12 -17.31 17.41 6.77
CA GLU A 12 -17.28 16.12 7.45
C GLU A 12 -16.16 15.27 6.82
N ARG A 13 -15.19 14.89 7.66
CA ARG A 13 -13.98 14.16 7.26
C ARG A 13 -14.33 12.97 6.35
N PHE A 14 -13.65 12.86 5.20
CA PHE A 14 -13.77 11.67 4.35
C PHE A 14 -13.22 10.44 5.09
N SER A 15 -13.90 9.32 4.97
CA SER A 15 -13.56 8.06 5.64
C SER A 15 -13.99 6.88 4.77
N ILE A 16 -13.34 5.73 4.94
CA ILE A 16 -13.72 4.49 4.24
C ILE A 16 -15.19 4.12 4.50
N HIS A 17 -15.71 4.40 5.69
CA HIS A 17 -17.11 4.09 6.05
C HIS A 17 -18.14 4.86 5.20
N LYS A 18 -17.75 5.98 4.58
CA LYS A 18 -18.63 6.71 3.66
C LYS A 18 -18.84 5.97 2.34
N ILE A 19 -17.93 5.07 1.97
CA ILE A 19 -17.97 4.33 0.69
C ILE A 19 -18.14 2.82 0.88
N SER A 20 -18.24 2.34 2.12
CA SER A 20 -18.34 0.90 2.45
C SER A 20 -19.57 0.21 1.86
N HIS A 21 -20.61 0.98 1.53
CA HIS A 21 -21.83 0.48 0.89
C HIS A 21 -21.66 0.14 -0.60
N SER A 22 -20.52 0.47 -1.21
CA SER A 22 -20.29 0.27 -2.64
C SER A 22 -18.93 -0.37 -2.91
N ASP A 23 -18.94 -1.65 -3.26
CA ASP A 23 -17.74 -2.38 -3.65
C ASP A 23 -17.06 -1.79 -4.88
N TYR A 24 -17.84 -1.18 -5.79
CA TYR A 24 -17.30 -0.41 -6.90
C TYR A 24 -16.44 0.76 -6.41
N LEU A 25 -16.93 1.55 -5.44
CA LEU A 25 -16.16 2.66 -4.90
C LEU A 25 -14.94 2.15 -4.13
N VAL A 26 -15.08 1.12 -3.31
CA VAL A 26 -13.94 0.52 -2.59
C VAL A 26 -12.87 0.06 -3.57
N THR A 27 -13.24 -0.67 -4.62
CA THR A 27 -12.32 -1.10 -5.69
C THR A 27 -11.66 0.08 -6.37
N LYS A 28 -12.43 1.13 -6.69
CA LYS A 28 -11.91 2.32 -7.36
C LYS A 28 -10.90 3.07 -6.51
N TYR A 29 -11.17 3.23 -5.21
CA TYR A 29 -10.30 3.98 -4.31
C TYR A 29 -9.13 3.16 -3.76
N THR A 30 -9.30 1.87 -3.47
CA THR A 30 -8.28 1.05 -2.79
C THR A 30 -7.59 0.03 -3.69
N GLY A 31 -8.25 -0.39 -4.78
CA GLY A 31 -7.83 -1.53 -5.59
C GLY A 31 -8.25 -2.89 -5.04
N LEU A 32 -8.86 -2.95 -3.85
CA LEU A 32 -9.36 -4.21 -3.26
C LEU A 32 -10.76 -4.55 -3.81
N PRO A 33 -11.08 -5.84 -4.02
CA PRO A 33 -12.32 -6.24 -4.71
C PRO A 33 -13.63 -5.83 -4.02
N SER A 34 -13.64 -5.72 -2.69
CA SER A 34 -14.84 -5.35 -1.92
C SER A 34 -14.47 -4.76 -0.56
N PHE A 35 -15.46 -4.18 0.13
CA PHE A 35 -15.27 -3.70 1.50
C PHE A 35 -14.85 -4.82 2.47
N GLN A 36 -15.32 -6.04 2.24
CA GLN A 36 -14.94 -7.21 3.06
C GLN A 36 -13.44 -7.52 2.95
N HIS A 37 -12.85 -7.42 1.75
CA HIS A 37 -11.40 -7.61 1.57
C HIS A 37 -10.60 -6.50 2.25
N PHE A 38 -11.12 -5.27 2.23
CA PHE A 38 -10.54 -4.16 2.97
C PHE A 38 -10.55 -4.43 4.48
N GLN A 39 -11.68 -4.86 5.04
CA GLN A 39 -11.78 -5.20 6.46
C GLN A 39 -10.84 -6.35 6.83
N TRP A 40 -10.80 -7.41 6.01
CA TRP A 40 -9.89 -8.53 6.21
C TRP A 40 -8.43 -8.06 6.29
N LEU A 41 -8.00 -7.19 5.37
CA LEU A 41 -6.64 -6.62 5.39
C LEU A 41 -6.38 -5.82 6.67
N VAL A 42 -7.34 -4.97 7.07
CA VAL A 42 -7.23 -4.19 8.31
C VAL A 42 -7.08 -5.11 9.51
N ASP A 43 -7.86 -6.19 9.57
CA ASP A 43 -7.82 -7.13 10.70
C ASP A 43 -6.50 -7.91 10.76
N GLN A 44 -5.88 -8.24 9.62
CA GLN A 44 -4.54 -8.85 9.60
C GLN A 44 -3.48 -7.95 10.25
N VAL A 45 -3.59 -6.63 10.06
CA VAL A 45 -2.55 -5.69 10.52
C VAL A 45 -2.90 -4.99 11.84
N ARG A 46 -4.15 -5.07 12.29
CA ARG A 46 -4.68 -4.34 13.45
C ARG A 46 -3.86 -4.59 14.71
N GLY A 47 -3.52 -5.85 14.99
CA GLY A 47 -2.77 -6.24 16.19
C GLY A 47 -1.41 -5.53 16.29
N HIS A 48 -0.64 -5.53 15.21
CA HIS A 48 0.66 -4.85 15.15
C HIS A 48 0.52 -3.33 15.03
N ALA A 49 -0.54 -2.85 14.35
CA ALA A 49 -0.77 -1.44 14.10
C ALA A 49 -1.08 -0.63 15.37
N VAL A 50 -1.73 -1.20 16.39
CA VAL A 50 -2.06 -0.47 17.65
C VAL A 50 -0.80 0.08 18.32
N ASN A 51 0.24 -0.75 18.41
CA ASN A 51 1.52 -0.40 19.04
C ASN A 51 2.52 0.24 18.08
N MET A 52 2.14 0.47 16.83
CA MET A 52 3.01 1.11 15.85
C MET A 52 3.19 2.61 16.16
N GLN A 53 4.42 3.09 15.97
CA GLN A 53 4.79 4.50 16.08
C GLN A 53 4.94 5.12 14.69
N TYR A 54 4.52 6.38 14.53
CA TYR A 54 4.83 7.10 13.30
C TYR A 54 6.33 7.32 13.13
N TYR A 55 6.78 7.17 11.89
CA TYR A 55 8.14 7.41 11.49
C TYR A 55 8.48 8.91 11.54
N ARG A 56 9.33 9.31 12.48
CA ARG A 56 9.89 10.67 12.61
C ARG A 56 11.40 10.70 12.33
N GLY A 57 11.85 9.98 11.29
CA GLY A 57 13.26 9.86 10.95
C GLY A 57 13.98 8.72 11.69
N LYS A 58 15.30 8.61 11.48
CA LYS A 58 16.16 7.48 11.93
C LYS A 58 16.05 7.13 13.43
N LYS A 59 15.72 8.11 14.29
CA LYS A 59 15.55 7.89 15.74
C LYS A 59 14.26 7.12 16.10
N SER A 60 13.35 6.97 15.14
CA SER A 60 12.06 6.30 15.32
C SER A 60 12.10 4.81 14.98
N THR A 61 13.21 4.30 14.45
CA THR A 61 13.33 2.92 13.95
C THR A 61 13.58 1.89 15.05
N GLY A 62 14.08 2.32 16.22
CA GLY A 62 14.37 1.42 17.34
C GLY A 62 13.12 1.06 18.15
N ASN A 63 13.05 -0.19 18.60
CA ASN A 63 11.99 -0.70 19.48
C ASN A 63 11.81 0.18 20.72
N LYS A 64 10.56 0.44 21.08
CA LYS A 64 10.21 1.22 22.26
C LYS A 64 9.89 0.30 23.44
N LYS A 65 10.13 0.79 24.65
CA LYS A 65 9.88 0.03 25.89
C LYS A 65 8.46 -0.54 25.96
N TYR A 66 7.45 0.25 25.55
CA TYR A 66 6.06 -0.20 25.56
C TYR A 66 5.76 -1.32 24.56
N GLN A 67 6.49 -1.36 23.43
CA GLN A 67 6.37 -2.42 22.43
C GLN A 67 7.02 -3.72 22.92
N LEU A 68 8.10 -3.62 23.69
CA LEU A 68 8.80 -4.78 24.26
C LEU A 68 8.06 -5.37 25.47
N ASN A 69 7.45 -4.51 26.28
CA ASN A 69 6.77 -4.90 27.51
C ASN A 69 5.27 -5.18 27.30
N ASN A 70 4.77 -5.12 26.06
CA ASN A 70 3.33 -5.18 25.72
C ASN A 70 2.47 -4.27 26.60
N SER A 71 2.98 -3.07 26.91
CA SER A 71 2.25 -2.08 27.69
C SER A 71 1.58 -1.06 26.76
N ASP A 72 0.60 -0.34 27.30
CA ASP A 72 -0.10 0.69 26.54
C ASP A 72 0.86 1.74 25.98
N LYS A 73 0.60 2.16 24.75
CA LYS A 73 1.39 3.18 24.07
C LYS A 73 1.21 4.53 24.77
N PRO A 74 2.29 5.15 25.28
CA PRO A 74 2.18 6.44 25.94
C PRO A 74 1.97 7.58 24.93
N GLY A 75 1.27 8.63 25.37
CA GLY A 75 1.10 9.88 24.64
C GLY A 75 -0.26 10.03 23.96
N LYS A 76 -0.36 11.04 23.09
CA LYS A 76 -1.62 11.38 22.42
C LYS A 76 -2.07 10.22 21.50
N ALA A 77 -3.35 9.88 21.60
CA ALA A 77 -4.01 8.96 20.68
C ALA A 77 -3.89 9.43 19.22
N ARG A 78 -3.98 8.50 18.27
CA ARG A 78 -3.97 8.82 16.84
C ARG A 78 -5.18 9.68 16.50
N THR A 79 -5.00 10.58 15.53
CA THR A 79 -6.07 11.48 15.08
C THR A 79 -7.04 10.80 14.12
N LEU A 80 -6.59 9.71 13.47
CA LEU A 80 -7.38 8.89 12.56
C LEU A 80 -7.47 7.46 13.10
N SER A 81 -8.51 6.76 12.67
CA SER A 81 -8.65 5.32 12.88
C SER A 81 -7.60 4.56 12.08
N ILE A 82 -7.34 3.31 12.45
CA ILE A 82 -6.44 2.44 11.70
C ILE A 82 -6.97 2.22 10.28
N GLU A 83 -8.28 2.05 10.16
CA GLU A 83 -9.02 1.91 8.91
C GLU A 83 -8.75 3.09 7.97
N ASP A 84 -8.89 4.32 8.45
CA ASP A 84 -8.68 5.50 7.61
C ASP A 84 -7.21 5.67 7.21
N GLU A 85 -6.26 5.28 8.06
CA GLU A 85 -4.83 5.33 7.71
C GLU A 85 -4.44 4.28 6.66
N VAL A 86 -4.96 3.06 6.79
CA VAL A 86 -4.83 2.02 5.75
C VAL A 86 -5.48 2.51 4.46
N PHE A 87 -6.67 3.08 4.55
CA PHE A 87 -7.41 3.61 3.41
C PHE A 87 -6.65 4.72 2.68
N ILE A 88 -6.09 5.70 3.40
CA ILE A 88 -5.23 6.75 2.84
C ILE A 88 -4.05 6.12 2.08
N THR A 89 -3.41 5.12 2.68
CA THR A 89 -2.23 4.46 2.11
C THR A 89 -2.57 3.72 0.81
N LEU A 90 -3.63 2.91 0.82
CA LEU A 90 -4.11 2.21 -0.38
C LEU A 90 -4.58 3.20 -1.46
N MET A 91 -5.28 4.26 -1.07
CA MET A 91 -5.73 5.29 -1.99
C MET A 91 -4.56 6.02 -2.66
N LYS A 92 -3.48 6.30 -1.92
CA LYS A 92 -2.26 6.87 -2.49
C LYS A 92 -1.61 5.90 -3.48
N LEU A 93 -1.52 4.60 -3.15
CA LEU A 93 -0.95 3.59 -4.05
C LEU A 93 -1.79 3.40 -5.32
N ARG A 94 -3.12 3.34 -5.19
CA ARG A 94 -4.04 3.04 -6.29
C ARG A 94 -4.21 4.20 -7.27
N LEU A 95 -4.32 5.42 -6.74
CA LEU A 95 -4.72 6.62 -7.51
C LEU A 95 -3.57 7.62 -7.68
N ASN A 96 -2.44 7.44 -6.99
CA ASN A 96 -1.31 8.37 -6.96
C ASN A 96 -1.71 9.84 -6.70
N LEU A 97 -2.70 10.07 -5.84
CA LEU A 97 -3.16 11.42 -5.49
C LEU A 97 -2.06 12.25 -4.85
N ILE A 98 -2.03 13.55 -5.13
CA ILE A 98 -1.15 14.49 -4.42
C ILE A 98 -1.53 14.57 -2.93
N GLU A 99 -0.53 14.73 -2.05
CA GLU A 99 -0.75 14.70 -0.59
C GLU A 99 -1.68 15.82 -0.12
N ASP A 100 -1.63 17.00 -0.73
CA ASP A 100 -2.50 18.13 -0.39
C ASP A 100 -3.98 17.82 -0.63
N HIS A 101 -4.28 17.05 -1.67
CA HIS A 101 -5.65 16.64 -1.97
C HIS A 101 -6.17 15.59 -0.97
N ILE A 102 -5.29 14.68 -0.51
CA ILE A 102 -5.62 13.76 0.58
C ILE A 102 -5.84 14.55 1.88
N ALA A 103 -4.95 15.49 2.19
CA ALA A 103 -5.02 16.33 3.38
C ALA A 103 -6.35 17.10 3.46
N LEU A 104 -6.75 17.70 2.34
CA LEU A 104 -8.04 18.40 2.21
C LEU A 104 -9.22 17.47 2.45
N ARG A 105 -9.26 16.28 1.82
CA ARG A 105 -10.38 15.32 1.95
C ARG A 105 -10.54 14.77 3.36
N PHE A 106 -9.43 14.45 4.02
CA PHE A 106 -9.44 13.87 5.35
C PHE A 106 -9.42 14.94 6.45
N ASN A 107 -9.44 16.23 6.10
CA ASN A 107 -9.35 17.34 7.04
C ASN A 107 -8.22 17.14 8.07
N ILE A 108 -7.01 16.92 7.53
CA ILE A 108 -5.74 16.79 8.27
C ILE A 108 -4.67 17.62 7.57
N SER A 109 -3.54 17.85 8.24
CA SER A 109 -2.42 18.56 7.61
C SER A 109 -1.71 17.66 6.58
N ARG A 110 -1.12 18.26 5.55
CA ARG A 110 -0.23 17.55 4.60
C ARG A 110 0.90 16.81 5.32
N PHE A 111 1.46 17.42 6.38
CA PHE A 111 2.46 16.77 7.22
C PHE A 111 1.95 15.46 7.82
N CYS A 112 0.70 15.43 8.29
CA CYS A 112 0.09 14.21 8.82
C CYS A 112 -0.04 13.12 7.74
N VAL A 113 -0.46 13.47 6.52
CA VAL A 113 -0.51 12.54 5.38
C VAL A 113 0.87 11.96 5.09
N SER A 114 1.90 12.80 4.99
CA SER A 114 3.27 12.36 4.73
C SER A 114 3.79 11.42 5.82
N GLN A 115 3.48 11.70 7.09
CA GLN A 115 3.81 10.84 8.22
C GLN A 115 3.08 9.49 8.17
N ILE A 116 1.79 9.48 7.83
CA ILE A 116 1.00 8.26 7.63
C ILE A 116 1.66 7.42 6.54
N LEU A 117 1.86 7.97 5.35
CA LEU A 117 2.46 7.25 4.21
C LEU A 117 3.86 6.70 4.54
N SER A 118 4.73 7.53 5.13
CA SER A 118 6.10 7.12 5.49
C SER A 118 6.14 6.01 6.54
N THR A 119 5.08 5.85 7.33
CA THR A 119 4.98 4.82 8.38
C THR A 119 4.30 3.57 7.84
N TRP A 120 3.15 3.74 7.20
CA TRP A 120 2.27 2.65 6.79
C TRP A 120 2.79 1.89 5.57
N LEU A 121 3.46 2.56 4.61
CA LEU A 121 4.02 1.86 3.45
C LEU A 121 5.04 0.78 3.83
N PRO A 122 6.11 1.06 4.61
CA PRO A 122 7.05 0.02 5.00
C PRO A 122 6.43 -1.00 5.96
N PHE A 123 5.50 -0.59 6.81
CA PHE A 123 4.78 -1.48 7.70
C PHE A 123 3.93 -2.49 6.93
N LEU A 124 3.07 -2.03 6.02
CA LEU A 124 2.27 -2.92 5.15
C LEU A 124 3.16 -3.80 4.29
N ALA A 125 4.27 -3.29 3.77
CA ALA A 125 5.22 -4.11 3.01
C ALA A 125 5.79 -5.27 3.85
N ALA A 126 6.08 -5.04 5.13
CA ALA A 126 6.55 -6.09 6.05
C ALA A 126 5.44 -7.09 6.39
N GLU A 127 4.25 -6.60 6.75
CA GLU A 127 3.09 -7.44 7.11
C GLU A 127 2.59 -8.28 5.93
N LEU A 128 2.68 -7.75 4.71
CA LEU A 128 2.19 -8.44 3.51
C LEU A 128 3.22 -9.36 2.85
N LYS A 129 4.50 -9.24 3.20
CA LYS A 129 5.58 -10.06 2.65
C LYS A 129 5.31 -11.57 2.74
N PRO A 130 4.76 -12.12 3.83
CA PRO A 130 4.45 -13.55 3.93
C PRO A 130 3.44 -14.06 2.88
N PHE A 131 2.61 -13.19 2.31
CA PHE A 131 1.67 -13.59 1.24
C PHE A 131 2.35 -13.81 -0.12
N ILE A 132 3.60 -13.34 -0.29
CA ILE A 132 4.42 -13.66 -1.45
C ILE A 132 5.12 -14.99 -1.18
N TYR A 133 4.37 -16.07 -1.37
CA TYR A 133 4.82 -17.44 -1.12
C TYR A 133 5.31 -18.08 -2.41
N TRP A 134 6.41 -18.84 -2.31
CA TRP A 134 6.93 -19.66 -3.40
C TRP A 134 6.44 -21.11 -3.26
N PRO A 135 5.44 -21.53 -4.05
CA PRO A 135 4.84 -22.85 -3.89
C PRO A 135 5.77 -23.99 -4.31
N THR A 136 5.58 -25.11 -3.64
CA THR A 136 6.17 -26.40 -4.02
C THR A 136 5.64 -26.85 -5.38
N GLN A 137 6.34 -27.79 -6.01
CA GLN A 137 5.89 -28.32 -7.30
C GLN A 137 4.52 -29.00 -7.18
N GLN A 138 4.27 -29.71 -6.09
CA GLN A 138 2.98 -30.39 -5.85
C GLN A 138 1.82 -29.38 -5.77
N GLU A 139 2.01 -28.27 -5.06
CA GLU A 139 1.01 -27.19 -4.97
C GLU A 139 0.76 -26.48 -6.30
N ILE A 140 1.78 -26.34 -7.16
CA ILE A 140 1.61 -25.79 -8.51
C ILE A 140 0.81 -26.77 -9.38
N LEU A 141 1.12 -28.05 -9.29
CA LEU A 141 0.48 -29.08 -10.12
C LEU A 141 -1.01 -29.28 -9.78
N SER A 142 -1.43 -29.05 -8.53
CA SER A 142 -2.84 -29.16 -8.14
C SER A 142 -3.74 -28.11 -8.79
N TYR A 143 -3.19 -26.94 -9.14
CA TYR A 143 -3.91 -25.84 -9.80
C TYR A 143 -3.32 -25.53 -11.19
N TYR A 144 -2.74 -26.52 -11.85
CA TYR A 144 -2.03 -26.32 -13.12
C TYR A 144 -3.00 -25.95 -14.26
N PRO A 145 -2.90 -24.75 -14.87
CA PRO A 145 -3.83 -24.34 -15.89
C PRO A 145 -3.71 -25.18 -17.16
N HIS A 146 -4.83 -25.34 -17.87
CA HIS A 146 -4.89 -26.15 -19.10
C HIS A 146 -3.90 -25.67 -20.18
N CYS A 147 -3.69 -24.36 -20.31
CA CYS A 147 -2.78 -23.78 -21.30
C CYS A 147 -1.31 -24.16 -21.08
N PHE A 148 -0.93 -24.62 -19.88
CA PHE A 148 0.42 -25.07 -19.58
C PHE A 148 0.58 -26.60 -19.65
N LYS A 149 -0.49 -27.37 -19.84
CA LYS A 149 -0.42 -28.85 -19.84
C LYS A 149 0.57 -29.43 -20.85
N GLN A 150 0.77 -28.76 -21.98
CA GLN A 150 1.75 -29.17 -23.01
C GLN A 150 3.21 -29.20 -22.51
N TYR A 151 3.49 -28.62 -21.35
CA TYR A 151 4.82 -28.59 -20.73
C TYR A 151 4.98 -29.64 -19.62
N ASP A 152 4.01 -30.55 -19.44
CA ASP A 152 4.06 -31.68 -18.50
C ASP A 152 4.47 -31.30 -17.07
N GLY A 153 4.00 -30.15 -16.58
CA GLY A 153 4.29 -29.69 -15.22
C GLY A 153 5.70 -29.10 -15.02
N CYS A 154 6.46 -28.91 -16.11
CA CYS A 154 7.81 -28.33 -16.05
C CYS A 154 7.79 -26.82 -15.76
N VAL A 155 6.78 -26.08 -16.22
CA VAL A 155 6.70 -24.63 -16.00
C VAL A 155 6.26 -24.38 -14.56
N ARG A 156 7.15 -23.81 -13.74
CA ARG A 156 6.89 -23.48 -12.33
C ARG A 156 6.80 -21.99 -12.04
N CYS A 157 7.49 -21.17 -12.82
CA CYS A 157 7.53 -19.73 -12.66
C CYS A 157 7.68 -19.08 -14.03
N ILE A 158 6.89 -18.03 -14.24
CA ILE A 158 6.95 -17.14 -15.38
C ILE A 158 7.57 -15.85 -14.87
N ILE A 159 8.67 -15.45 -15.48
CA ILE A 159 9.43 -14.29 -15.05
C ILE A 159 9.06 -13.11 -15.95
N ASP A 160 8.69 -11.98 -15.33
CA ASP A 160 8.46 -10.72 -16.02
C ASP A 160 9.17 -9.57 -15.30
N CYS A 161 9.55 -8.55 -16.05
CA CYS A 161 10.15 -7.32 -15.53
C CYS A 161 9.19 -6.15 -15.75
N THR A 162 8.60 -5.65 -14.68
CA THR A 162 7.77 -4.44 -14.74
C THR A 162 8.63 -3.19 -14.53
N GLU A 163 8.53 -2.24 -15.46
CA GLU A 163 9.19 -0.93 -15.35
C GLU A 163 8.21 0.15 -14.89
N ILE A 164 8.45 0.74 -13.72
CA ILE A 164 7.65 1.82 -13.14
C ILE A 164 8.38 3.13 -13.35
N ARG A 165 7.77 4.09 -14.05
CA ARG A 165 8.34 5.43 -14.22
C ARG A 165 8.43 6.15 -12.89
N ILE A 166 9.56 6.81 -12.66
CA ILE A 166 9.80 7.62 -11.47
C ILE A 166 10.14 9.06 -11.83
N GLN A 167 10.05 9.92 -10.84
CA GLN A 167 10.56 11.28 -10.97
C GLN A 167 12.05 11.25 -11.28
N ARG A 168 12.49 12.08 -12.23
CA ARG A 168 13.91 12.19 -12.59
C ARG A 168 14.74 12.55 -11.35
N PRO A 169 15.71 11.71 -10.96
CA PRO A 169 16.65 12.06 -9.89
C PRO A 169 17.43 13.32 -10.27
N SER A 170 17.69 14.18 -9.28
CA SER A 170 18.50 15.39 -9.49
C SER A 170 19.98 15.05 -9.74
N LEU A 171 20.48 13.96 -9.15
CA LEU A 171 21.85 13.51 -9.35
C LEU A 171 22.00 12.77 -10.67
N ALA A 172 22.88 13.26 -11.54
CA ALA A 172 23.12 12.69 -12.87
C ALA A 172 23.53 11.21 -12.84
N LEU A 173 24.40 10.82 -11.90
CA LEU A 173 24.83 9.43 -11.72
C LEU A 173 23.65 8.51 -11.42
N THR A 174 22.78 8.90 -10.47
CA THR A 174 21.58 8.13 -10.14
C THR A 174 20.63 8.09 -11.33
N ASN A 175 20.40 9.23 -11.98
CA ASN A 175 19.53 9.30 -13.16
C ASN A 175 20.01 8.35 -14.27
N ASN A 176 21.31 8.28 -14.55
CA ASN A 176 21.87 7.36 -15.53
C ASN A 176 21.67 5.89 -15.12
N ALA A 177 21.82 5.57 -13.83
CA ALA A 177 21.65 4.20 -13.33
C ALA A 177 20.20 3.69 -13.44
N VAL A 178 19.21 4.57 -13.28
CA VAL A 178 17.78 4.20 -13.38
C VAL A 178 17.17 4.49 -14.76
N TYR A 179 17.96 4.95 -15.73
CA TYR A 179 17.42 5.33 -17.03
C TYR A 179 17.09 4.10 -17.87
N SER A 180 15.81 3.93 -18.23
CA SER A 180 15.43 2.93 -19.22
C SER A 180 15.52 3.54 -20.61
N GLN A 181 16.44 3.04 -21.43
CA GLN A 181 16.54 3.39 -22.84
C GLN A 181 15.23 3.07 -23.58
N TYR A 182 14.66 1.89 -23.27
CA TYR A 182 13.40 1.44 -23.87
C TYR A 182 12.22 2.38 -23.60
N LYS A 183 12.09 2.90 -22.37
CA LYS A 183 11.00 3.84 -21.99
C LYS A 183 11.37 5.31 -22.17
N SER A 184 12.61 5.60 -22.55
CA SER A 184 13.19 6.95 -22.65
C SER A 184 12.93 7.81 -21.40
N SER A 185 12.97 7.17 -20.23
CA SER A 185 12.68 7.83 -18.95
C SER A 185 13.32 7.07 -17.78
N PRO A 186 13.60 7.74 -16.65
CA PRO A 186 13.95 7.08 -15.39
C PRO A 186 12.86 6.13 -14.91
N THR A 187 13.23 4.89 -14.64
CA THR A 187 12.32 3.82 -14.22
C THR A 187 12.94 2.98 -13.11
N LEU A 188 12.13 2.56 -12.15
CA LEU A 188 12.45 1.41 -11.31
C LEU A 188 12.05 0.14 -12.04
N LYS A 189 12.95 -0.84 -12.05
CA LYS A 189 12.67 -2.17 -12.59
C LYS A 189 12.37 -3.10 -11.44
N VAL A 190 11.29 -3.86 -11.55
CA VAL A 190 10.88 -4.84 -10.57
C VAL A 190 10.80 -6.19 -11.27
N LEU A 191 11.56 -7.16 -10.80
CA LEU A 191 11.48 -8.53 -11.26
C LEU A 191 10.34 -9.22 -10.52
N ILE A 192 9.39 -9.78 -11.25
CA ILE A 192 8.24 -10.48 -10.70
C ILE A 192 8.29 -11.92 -11.19
N GLY A 193 8.19 -12.86 -10.25
CA GLY A 193 7.96 -14.27 -10.55
C GLY A 193 6.49 -14.62 -10.33
N ILE A 194 5.82 -15.12 -11.36
CA ILE A 194 4.40 -15.45 -11.36
C ILE A 194 4.24 -16.95 -11.55
N THR A 195 3.43 -17.61 -10.74
CA THR A 195 3.12 -19.03 -10.95
C THR A 195 2.26 -19.22 -12.20
N PRO A 196 2.20 -20.43 -12.78
CA PRO A 196 1.23 -20.74 -13.83
C PRO A 196 -0.21 -20.36 -13.44
N GLY A 197 -0.57 -20.52 -12.16
CA GLY A 197 -1.88 -20.13 -11.59
C GLY A 197 -2.11 -18.63 -11.42
N ALA A 198 -1.26 -17.77 -12.01
CA ALA A 198 -1.35 -16.31 -11.97
C ALA A 198 -1.19 -15.67 -10.58
N THR A 199 -0.56 -16.36 -9.63
CA THR A 199 -0.21 -15.79 -8.32
C THR A 199 1.22 -15.26 -8.33
N ILE A 200 1.47 -14.14 -7.63
CA ILE A 200 2.81 -13.58 -7.48
C ILE A 200 3.56 -14.38 -6.40
N SER A 201 4.69 -14.96 -6.76
CA SER A 201 5.52 -15.79 -5.88
C SER A 201 6.90 -15.23 -5.60
N PHE A 202 7.33 -14.20 -6.33
CA PHE A 202 8.62 -13.57 -6.11
C PHE A 202 8.60 -12.10 -6.54
N ILE A 203 9.31 -11.25 -5.79
CA ILE A 203 9.54 -9.83 -6.11
C ILE A 203 10.99 -9.49 -5.71
N SER A 204 11.76 -8.89 -6.62
CA SER A 204 13.08 -8.29 -6.32
C SER A 204 13.33 -6.97 -7.04
#